data_AF-A0A5N5DT56-F1
#
_entry.id   AF-A0A5N5DT56-F1
#
_cell.length_a   1.000
_cell.length_b   1.000
_cell.length_c   1.000
_cell.angle_alpha   90.00
_cell.angle_beta   90.00
_cell.angle_gamma   90.00
#
_symmetry.space_group_name_H-M   'P 1'
#
loop_
_entity.id
_entity.type
_entity.pdbx_description
1 polymer ?
#
loop_
_entity_poly.entity_id
_entity_poly.type
_entity_poly.pdbx_seq_one_letter_code
_entity_poly.pdbx_strand_id
1 'polypeptide(L)'
;MSDLNYYEIYRKTSIGLTLMDTLDELISTRRMEPQLAIKIMQNFDKALADVISEKVKARMSFKGHLDTYRFCDDVWTFIIKDITFKMDNSQSLTADKIKIVSNNSSRPGN
;
A
#
# COMPACT_ATOMS: atom_id res chain seq x y z
N MET A 1 25.31 -6.06 4.22
CA MET A 1 24.47 -4.88 4.46
C MET A 1 23.04 -5.38 4.40
N SER A 2 22.32 -5.39 5.53
CA SER A 2 20.91 -5.75 5.52
C SER A 2 20.15 -4.62 4.84
N ASP A 3 19.81 -4.79 3.57
CA ASP A 3 18.86 -3.92 2.91
C ASP A 3 17.57 -3.95 3.75
N LEU A 4 17.23 -2.83 4.40
CA LEU A 4 15.94 -2.69 5.05
C LEU A 4 14.89 -2.83 3.96
N ASN A 5 14.29 -4.00 3.88
CA ASN A 5 13.34 -4.32 2.83
C ASN A 5 11.99 -3.72 3.23
N TYR A 6 11.72 -2.50 2.79
CA TYR A 6 10.42 -1.85 2.96
C TYR A 6 9.36 -2.61 2.15
N TYR A 7 8.15 -2.69 2.68
CA TYR A 7 7.08 -3.39 1.97
C TYR A 7 6.71 -2.67 0.67
N GLU A 8 6.84 -3.37 -0.45
CA GLU A 8 6.46 -2.86 -1.78
C GLU A 8 4.94 -2.84 -2.02
N ILE A 9 4.14 -3.25 -1.02
CA ILE A 9 2.67 -3.32 -1.10
C ILE A 9 2.06 -1.99 -1.55
N TYR A 10 2.66 -0.87 -1.13
CA TYR A 10 2.16 0.45 -1.44
C TYR A 10 2.41 0.88 -2.89
N ARG A 11 3.26 0.19 -3.65
CA ARG A 11 3.42 0.43 -5.09
C ARG A 11 2.12 0.16 -5.87
N LYS A 12 1.21 -0.68 -5.34
CA LYS A 12 -0.11 -0.96 -5.93
C LYS A 12 -1.19 0.07 -5.58
N THR A 13 -0.86 1.09 -4.80
CA THR A 13 -1.77 2.21 -4.54
C THR A 13 -1.82 3.15 -5.74
N SER A 14 -2.83 4.01 -5.84
CA SER A 14 -2.94 4.94 -6.97
C SER A 14 -1.67 5.79 -7.17
N ILE A 15 -1.07 6.30 -6.09
CA ILE A 15 0.18 7.08 -6.18
C ILE A 15 1.37 6.23 -6.62
N GLY A 16 1.46 4.98 -6.15
CA GLY A 16 2.52 4.06 -6.56
C GLY A 16 2.40 3.64 -8.02
N LEU A 17 1.18 3.36 -8.49
CA LEU A 17 0.89 3.03 -9.89
C LEU A 17 1.25 4.19 -10.81
N THR A 18 0.78 5.40 -10.50
CA THR A 18 1.10 6.60 -11.30
C THR A 18 2.60 6.88 -11.35
N LEU A 19 3.33 6.65 -10.25
CA LEU A 19 4.78 6.77 -10.26
C LEU A 19 5.43 5.72 -11.19
N MET A 20 5.02 4.45 -11.10
CA MET A 20 5.54 3.39 -11.97
C MET A 20 5.25 3.69 -13.45
N ASP A 21 4.02 4.07 -13.78
CA ASP A 21 3.63 4.43 -15.15
C ASP A 21 4.50 5.58 -15.70
N THR A 22 4.77 6.60 -14.87
CA THR A 22 5.64 7.72 -15.24
C THR A 22 7.09 7.28 -15.46
N LEU A 23 7.62 6.41 -14.60
CA LEU A 23 8.99 5.89 -14.73
C LEU A 23 9.12 5.03 -15.99
N ASP A 24 8.13 4.19 -16.28
CA ASP A 24 8.09 3.35 -17.48
C ASP A 24 8.05 4.22 -18.76
N GLU A 25 7.29 5.31 -18.75
CA GLU A 25 7.27 6.27 -19.87
C GLU A 25 8.67 6.90 -20.08
N LEU A 26 9.34 7.33 -19.02
CA LEU A 26 10.68 7.91 -19.11
C LEU A 26 11.73 6.91 -19.61
N ILE A 27 11.60 5.63 -19.24
CA ILE A 27 12.44 4.55 -19.76
C ILE A 27 12.15 4.33 -21.24
N SER A 28 10.87 4.23 -21.63
CA SER A 28 10.47 3.98 -23.01
C SER A 28 10.94 5.06 -23.98
N THR A 29 10.97 6.32 -23.50
CA THR A 29 11.46 7.49 -24.25
C THR A 29 12.98 7.67 -24.17
N ARG A 30 13.71 6.72 -23.57
CA ARG A 30 15.17 6.73 -23.36
C ARG A 30 15.68 7.96 -22.60
N ARG A 31 14.83 8.52 -21.73
CA ARG A 31 15.16 9.66 -20.86
C ARG A 31 15.66 9.21 -19.48
N MET A 32 15.49 7.94 -19.14
CA MET A 32 15.89 7.35 -17.88
C MET A 32 16.40 5.92 -18.06
N GLU A 33 17.46 5.58 -17.33
CA GLU A 33 17.97 4.21 -17.25
C GLU A 33 17.12 3.36 -16.27
N PRO A 34 16.82 2.09 -16.59
CA PRO A 34 16.01 1.23 -15.71
C PRO A 34 16.54 1.11 -14.28
N GLN A 35 17.87 1.10 -14.11
CA GLN A 35 18.50 1.03 -12.78
C GLN A 35 18.17 2.25 -11.90
N LEU A 36 17.95 3.42 -12.50
CA LEU A 36 17.56 4.63 -11.77
C LEU A 36 16.11 4.53 -11.29
N ALA A 37 15.21 4.03 -12.13
CA ALA A 37 13.81 3.82 -11.77
C ALA A 37 13.66 2.87 -10.57
N ILE A 38 14.43 1.78 -10.53
CA ILE A 38 14.46 0.86 -9.37
C ILE A 38 14.83 1.60 -8.09
N LYS A 39 15.87 2.45 -8.13
CA LYS A 39 16.29 3.26 -6.97
C LYS A 39 15.21 4.27 -6.54
N ILE A 40 14.50 4.86 -7.50
CA ILE A 40 13.37 5.76 -7.21
C ILE A 40 12.25 5.00 -6.50
N MET A 41 11.90 3.80 -6.97
CA MET A 41 10.87 2.97 -6.33
C MET A 41 11.26 2.52 -4.93
N GLN A 42 12.52 2.15 -4.70
CA GLN A 42 13.02 1.84 -3.35
C GLN A 42 12.93 3.05 -2.40
N ASN A 43 13.25 4.25 -2.89
CA ASN A 43 13.08 5.47 -2.12
C ASN A 43 11.61 5.79 -1.84
N PHE A 44 10.72 5.52 -2.80
CA PHE A 44 9.28 5.66 -2.62
C PHE A 44 8.77 4.74 -1.50
N ASP A 45 9.16 3.46 -1.48
CA ASP A 45 8.72 2.52 -0.45
C ASP A 45 9.09 3.00 0.95
N LYS A 46 10.32 3.49 1.11
CA LYS A 46 10.81 4.09 2.36
C LYS A 46 10.01 5.33 2.74
N ALA A 47 9.95 6.31 1.83
CA ALA A 47 9.33 7.61 2.11
C ALA A 47 7.84 7.46 2.48
N LEU A 48 7.13 6.56 1.81
CA LEU A 48 5.72 6.35 2.06
C LEU A 48 5.47 5.65 3.41
N ALA A 49 6.27 4.63 3.74
CA ALA A 49 6.19 3.96 5.04
C ALA A 49 6.44 4.95 6.19
N ASP A 50 7.46 5.80 6.07
CA ASP A 50 7.80 6.81 7.09
C ASP A 50 6.68 7.85 7.21
N VAL A 51 6.16 8.38 6.09
CA VAL A 51 5.06 9.37 6.09
C VAL A 51 3.78 8.81 6.71
N ILE A 52 3.39 7.57 6.36
CA ILE A 52 2.20 6.94 6.94
C ILE A 52 2.37 6.79 8.45
N SER A 53 3.52 6.31 8.92
CA SER A 53 3.79 6.10 10.34
C SER A 53 3.83 7.41 11.14
N GLU A 54 4.51 8.43 10.61
CA GLU A 54 4.80 9.65 11.35
C GLU A 54 3.65 10.67 11.27
N LYS A 55 3.09 10.87 10.07
CA LYS A 55 2.21 12.01 9.79
C LYS A 55 0.72 11.66 9.78
N VAL A 56 0.33 10.43 9.48
CA VAL A 56 -1.08 10.04 9.40
C VAL A 56 -1.61 9.73 10.80
N LYS A 57 -2.57 10.52 11.27
CA LYS A 57 -3.23 10.34 12.59
C LYS A 57 -4.73 10.02 12.49
N ALA A 58 -5.29 10.09 11.28
CA ALA A 58 -6.70 9.82 11.04
C ALA A 58 -7.04 8.38 11.44
N ARG A 59 -8.20 8.20 12.06
CA ARG A 59 -8.73 6.88 12.42
C ARG A 59 -10.01 6.59 11.66
N MET A 60 -10.23 5.31 11.43
CA MET A 60 -11.37 4.76 10.73
C MET A 60 -11.78 3.47 11.42
N SER A 61 -13.09 3.25 11.48
CA SER A 61 -13.68 1.95 11.82
C SER A 61 -14.50 1.46 10.64
N PHE A 62 -14.66 0.14 10.52
CA PHE A 62 -15.51 -0.45 9.49
C PHE A 62 -16.28 -1.65 10.02
N LYS A 63 -17.41 -1.95 9.38
CA LYS A 63 -18.21 -3.16 9.61
C LYS A 63 -18.66 -3.72 8.27
N GLY A 64 -18.66 -5.03 8.11
CA GLY A 64 -19.12 -5.72 6.91
C GLY A 64 -19.09 -7.23 7.10
N HIS A 65 -19.41 -7.98 6.06
CA HIS A 65 -19.45 -9.44 6.07
C HIS A 65 -18.19 -10.03 5.44
N LEU A 66 -17.47 -10.87 6.20
CA LEU A 66 -16.29 -11.56 5.65
C LEU A 66 -16.73 -12.61 4.62
N ASP A 67 -16.22 -12.49 3.39
CA ASP A 67 -16.47 -13.41 2.29
C ASP A 67 -15.44 -14.54 2.27
N THR A 68 -14.15 -14.17 2.24
CA THR A 68 -13.03 -15.12 2.31
C THR A 68 -11.80 -14.45 2.94
N TYR A 69 -10.93 -15.26 3.53
CA TYR A 69 -9.63 -14.82 4.04
C TYR A 69 -8.51 -15.77 3.59
N ARG A 70 -7.27 -15.29 3.64
CA ARG A 70 -6.06 -16.07 3.41
C ARG A 70 -4.91 -15.48 4.20
N PHE A 71 -4.10 -16.35 4.78
CA PHE A 71 -2.80 -16.01 5.33
C PHE A 71 -1.74 -16.86 4.63
N CYS A 72 -0.74 -16.20 4.03
CA CYS A 72 0.37 -16.84 3.34
C CYS A 72 1.55 -15.85 3.34
N ASP A 73 2.77 -16.33 3.58
CA ASP A 73 4.00 -15.52 3.57
C ASP A 73 3.92 -14.24 4.43
N ASP A 74 3.37 -14.36 5.64
CA ASP A 74 3.14 -13.24 6.57
C ASP A 74 2.24 -12.10 6.03
N VAL A 75 1.47 -12.39 4.99
CA VAL A 75 0.48 -11.47 4.41
C VAL A 75 -0.93 -12.00 4.64
N TRP A 76 -1.74 -11.17 5.30
CA TRP A 76 -3.18 -11.35 5.39
C TRP A 76 -3.89 -10.73 4.18
N THR A 77 -4.81 -11.48 3.59
CA THR A 77 -5.75 -10.95 2.59
C THR A 77 -7.18 -11.28 3.00
N PHE A 78 -8.03 -10.27 3.06
CA PHE A 78 -9.46 -10.40 3.34
C PHE A 78 -10.27 -9.86 2.18
N ILE A 79 -11.37 -10.53 1.86
CA ILE A 79 -12.43 -10.02 1.00
C ILE A 79 -13.65 -9.81 1.87
N ILE A 80 -14.17 -8.58 1.91
CA ILE A 80 -15.29 -8.20 2.77
C ILE A 80 -16.39 -7.63 1.87
N LYS A 81 -17.64 -8.02 2.12
CA LYS A 81 -18.85 -7.57 1.42
C LYS A 81 -19.69 -6.66 2.31
N ASP A 82 -20.52 -5.83 1.67
CA ASP A 82 -21.49 -4.94 2.30
C ASP A 82 -20.85 -4.10 3.42
N ILE A 83 -19.73 -3.45 3.09
CA ILE A 83 -18.92 -2.74 4.07
C ILE A 83 -19.43 -1.32 4.27
N THR A 84 -19.45 -0.88 5.53
CA THR A 84 -19.65 0.50 5.93
C THR A 84 -18.43 0.99 6.71
N PHE A 85 -17.79 2.05 6.22
CA PHE A 85 -16.70 2.75 6.88
C PHE A 85 -17.22 3.97 7.63
N LYS A 86 -16.61 4.26 8.79
CA LYS A 86 -16.83 5.46 9.58
C LYS A 86 -15.48 6.08 9.89
N MET A 87 -15.26 7.32 9.47
CA MET A 87 -14.08 8.11 9.85
C MET A 87 -14.51 9.23 10.81
N ASP A 88 -13.60 9.67 11.64
CA ASP A 88 -13.87 10.74 12.61
C ASP A 88 -14.35 12.01 11.89
N ASN A 89 -15.48 12.56 12.32
CA ASN A 89 -16.11 13.78 11.76
C ASN A 89 -16.47 13.73 10.27
N SER A 90 -16.72 12.54 9.72
CA SER A 90 -17.12 12.35 8.32
C SER A 90 -18.42 11.54 8.19
N GLN A 91 -19.10 11.70 7.05
CA GLN A 91 -20.21 10.81 6.70
C GLN A 91 -19.71 9.37 6.53
N SER A 92 -20.59 8.41 6.86
CA SER A 92 -20.29 7.01 6.63
C SER A 92 -20.21 6.71 5.14
N LEU A 93 -19.19 5.97 4.74
CA LEU A 93 -18.98 5.53 3.35
C LEU A 93 -19.39 4.06 3.24
N THR A 94 -20.01 3.66 2.14
CA THR A 94 -20.42 2.27 1.89
C THR A 94 -19.78 1.73 0.61
N ALA A 95 -19.57 0.41 0.56
CA ALA A 95 -19.14 -0.29 -0.65
C ALA A 95 -19.64 -1.74 -0.65
N ASP A 96 -19.96 -2.26 -1.82
CA ASP A 96 -20.47 -3.63 -1.96
C ASP A 96 -19.41 -4.68 -1.64
N LYS A 97 -18.15 -4.40 -2.00
CA LYS A 97 -17.03 -5.33 -1.83
C LYS A 97 -15.69 -4.61 -1.76
N ILE A 98 -14.86 -5.02 -0.82
CA ILE A 98 -13.48 -4.54 -0.70
C ILE A 98 -12.48 -5.70 -0.54
N LYS A 99 -11.21 -5.39 -0.82
CA LYS A 99 -10.07 -6.26 -0.54
C LYS A 99 -9.11 -5.55 0.42
N ILE A 100 -8.83 -6.17 1.56
CA ILE A 100 -7.81 -5.72 2.51
C ILE A 100 -6.59 -6.61 2.32
N VAL A 101 -5.42 -6.01 2.13
CA VAL A 101 -4.12 -6.71 2.16
C VAL A 101 -3.28 -6.06 3.26
N SER A 102 -2.80 -6.87 4.19
CA SER A 102 -2.09 -6.40 5.38
C SER A 102 -0.85 -7.27 5.61
N ASN A 103 0.27 -6.59 5.84
CA ASN A 103 1.54 -7.23 6.22
C ASN A 103 1.75 -7.07 7.72
N ASN A 104 2.67 -7.85 8.28
CA ASN A 104 3.09 -7.70 9.67
C ASN A 104 3.64 -6.28 9.93
N SER A 105 3.27 -5.69 11.07
CA SER A 105 3.74 -4.37 11.49
C SER A 105 5.23 -4.31 11.81
N SER A 106 5.83 -5.45 12.15
CA SER A 106 7.28 -5.55 12.33
C SER A 106 7.98 -5.38 10.98
N ARG A 107 8.99 -4.51 10.93
CA ARG A 107 9.86 -4.38 9.76
C ARG A 107 10.53 -5.74 9.51
N PRO A 108 10.58 -6.26 8.27
CA PRO A 108 11.35 -7.46 7.98
C PRO A 108 12.81 -7.25 8.43
N GLY A 109 13.31 -8.10 9.35
CA GLY A 109 14.69 -8.04 9.84
C GLY A 109 14.92 -7.40 11.21
N ASN A 110 13.87 -7.21 12.03
CA ASN A 110 14.00 -7.00 13.48
C ASN A 110 13.74 -8.29 14.26
#